data_AF-A0A5B6WXU6-F1
#
_entry.id   AF-A0A5B6WXU6-F1
#
_cell.length_a   1.000
_cell.length_b   1.000
_cell.length_c   1.000
_cell.angle_alpha   90.00
_cell.angle_beta   90.00
_cell.angle_gamma   90.00
#
_symmetry.space_group_name_H-M   'P 1'
#
loop_
_entity.id
_entity.type
_entity.pdbx_description
1 polymer ?
#
loop_
_entity_poly.entity_id
_entity_poly.type
_entity_poly.pdbx_seq_one_letter_code
_entity_poly.pdbx_strand_id
1 'polypeptide(L)'
;MAVKLDMSKAYNRVEWGFLKEVMMRMGFAKDWVELILKCITAASYAININGKRGRIFQAIRGLRQGDPLNPFLFLLCSEELS
;
A
#
# COMPACT_ATOMS: atom_id res chain seq x y z
N MET A 1 19.12 -6.77 26.10
CA MET A 1 19.36 -5.94 24.89
C MET A 1 18.03 -5.78 24.19
N ALA A 2 17.63 -4.55 23.85
CA ALA A 2 16.43 -4.28 23.06
C ALA A 2 16.88 -3.82 21.67
N VAL A 3 16.27 -4.39 20.61
CA VAL A 3 16.51 -4.00 19.22
C VAL A 3 15.26 -3.31 18.70
N LYS A 4 15.39 -2.07 18.23
CA LYS A 4 14.31 -1.33 17.58
C LYS A 4 14.48 -1.42 16.07
N LEU A 5 13.47 -1.95 15.38
CA LEU A 5 13.41 -2.00 13.92
C LEU A 5 12.47 -0.90 13.43
N ASP A 6 12.93 -0.11 12.45
CA ASP A 6 12.16 0.97 11.84
C ASP A 6 12.05 0.74 10.32
N MET A 7 10.84 0.86 9.78
CA MET A 7 10.57 0.64 8.36
C MET A 7 10.59 1.97 7.59
N SER A 8 11.70 2.21 6.89
CA SER A 8 11.81 3.42 6.06
C SER A 8 10.72 3.48 4.98
N LYS A 9 9.95 4.57 4.96
CA LYS A 9 8.89 4.83 3.97
C LYS A 9 7.91 3.65 3.83
N ALA A 10 7.50 3.07 4.95
CA ALA A 10 6.75 1.82 5.02
C ALA A 10 5.56 1.75 4.04
N TYR A 11 4.70 2.78 4.03
CA TYR A 11 3.57 2.87 3.12
C TYR A 11 3.96 2.89 1.64
N ASN A 12 5.06 3.54 1.26
CA ASN A 12 5.47 3.69 -0.14
C ASN A 12 6.10 2.42 -0.73
N ARG A 13 6.41 1.44 0.12
CA ARG A 13 7.16 0.23 -0.25
C ARG A 13 6.33 -1.05 -0.16
N VAL A 14 5.05 -0.96 0.21
CA VAL A 14 4.15 -2.11 0.19
C VAL A 14 3.99 -2.62 -1.24
N GLU A 15 4.41 -3.85 -1.50
CA GLU A 15 4.21 -4.52 -2.79
C GLU A 15 2.79 -5.10 -2.84
N TRP A 16 1.99 -4.75 -3.85
CA TRP A 16 0.58 -5.16 -3.92
C TRP A 16 0.41 -6.67 -4.11
N GLY A 17 1.35 -7.33 -4.79
CA GLY A 17 1.38 -8.78 -4.90
C GLY A 17 1.53 -9.45 -3.53
N PHE A 18 2.38 -8.91 -2.66
CA PHE A 18 2.53 -9.40 -1.29
C PHE A 18 1.24 -9.21 -0.49
N LEU A 19 0.66 -8.00 -0.51
CA LEU A 19 -0.60 -7.71 0.19
C LEU A 19 -1.73 -8.65 -0.25
N LYS A 20 -1.82 -8.93 -1.55
CA LYS A 20 -2.79 -9.92 -2.09
C LYS A 20 -2.61 -11.28 -1.44
N GLU A 21 -1.39 -11.81 -1.45
CA GLU A 21 -1.10 -13.13 -0.88
C GLU A 21 -1.37 -13.19 0.62
N VAL A 22 -1.05 -12.12 1.36
CA VAL A 22 -1.39 -11.98 2.79
C VAL A 22 -2.89 -12.08 3.00
N MET A 23 -3.68 -11.28 2.29
CA MET A 23 -5.14 -11.30 2.42
C MET A 23 -5.74 -12.66 2.02
N MET A 24 -5.20 -13.30 0.98
CA MET A 24 -5.65 -14.64 0.58
C MET A 24 -5.34 -15.69 1.66
N ARG A 25 -4.16 -15.63 2.30
CA ARG A 25 -3.75 -16.54 3.38
C ARG A 25 -4.57 -16.35 4.65
N MET A 26 -4.97 -15.12 4.96
CA MET A 26 -5.84 -14.80 6.09
C MET A 26 -7.31 -15.19 5.84
N GLY A 27 -7.65 -15.74 4.66
CA GLY A 27 -8.98 -16.27 4.38
C GLY A 27 -10.00 -15.25 3.89
N PHE A 28 -9.55 -14.08 3.42
CA PHE A 28 -10.45 -13.09 2.82
C PHE A 28 -11.07 -13.63 1.52
N ALA A 29 -12.33 -13.25 1.28
CA ALA A 29 -13.02 -13.61 0.04
C ALA A 29 -12.30 -13.01 -1.17
N LYS A 30 -12.10 -13.82 -2.22
CA LYS A 30 -11.38 -13.42 -3.44
C LYS A 30 -11.91 -12.11 -4.05
N ASP A 31 -13.23 -11.98 -4.17
CA ASP A 31 -13.87 -10.78 -4.72
C ASP A 31 -13.55 -9.52 -3.91
N TRP A 32 -13.42 -9.68 -2.59
CA TRP A 32 -13.04 -8.61 -1.69
C TRP A 32 -11.58 -8.21 -1.87
N VAL A 33 -10.67 -9.19 -1.98
CA VAL A 33 -9.25 -8.94 -2.28
C VAL A 33 -9.09 -8.23 -3.63
N GLU A 34 -9.83 -8.64 -4.66
CA GLU A 34 -9.81 -7.98 -5.96
C GLU A 34 -10.35 -6.54 -5.90
N LEU A 35 -11.37 -6.28 -5.09
CA LEU A 35 -11.91 -4.93 -4.91
C LEU A 35 -10.87 -4.01 -4.23
N ILE A 36 -10.21 -4.49 -3.18
CA ILE A 36 -9.13 -3.76 -2.51
C ILE A 36 -7.96 -3.50 -3.47
N LEU A 37 -7.55 -4.49 -4.26
CA LEU A 37 -6.50 -4.33 -5.26
C LEU A 37 -6.86 -3.27 -6.31
N LYS A 38 -8.11 -3.25 -6.79
CA LYS A 38 -8.59 -2.21 -7.72
C LYS A 38 -8.52 -0.83 -7.08
N CYS A 39 -8.88 -0.69 -5.80
CA CYS A 39 -8.80 0.58 -5.09
C CYS A 39 -7.37 1.11 -4.98
N ILE A 40 -6.41 0.27 -4.56
CA ILE A 40 -5.03 0.71 -4.33
C ILE A 40 -4.24 0.91 -5.64
N THR A 41 -4.59 0.18 -6.71
CA THR A 41 -3.92 0.27 -8.02
C THR A 41 -4.37 1.46 -8.86
N ALA A 42 -5.54 2.03 -8.58
CA ALA A 42 -6.07 3.19 -9.31
C ALA A 42 -5.36 4.52 -8.96
N ALA A 43 -4.42 4.51 -8.01
CA ALA A 43 -3.72 5.71 -7.58
C ALA A 43 -2.78 6.25 -8.67
N SER A 44 -3.01 7.50 -9.08
CA SER A 44 -2.13 8.25 -9.98
C SER A 44 -1.55 9.48 -9.29
N TYR A 45 -0.34 9.85 -9.67
CA TYR A 45 0.41 10.95 -9.09
C TYR A 45 0.83 11.94 -10.17
N ALA A 46 0.93 13.20 -9.79
CA ALA A 46 1.60 14.23 -10.58
C ALA A 46 2.49 15.03 -9.64
N ILE A 47 3.73 15.28 -10.05
CA ILE A 47 4.66 16.09 -9.28
C ILE A 47 4.37 17.56 -9.59
N ASN A 48 4.08 18.36 -8.56
CA ASN A 48 3.93 19.81 -8.68
C ASN A 48 5.21 20.50 -8.22
N ILE A 49 5.87 21.24 -9.11
CA ILE A 49 7.08 22.02 -8.80
C ILE A 49 6.77 23.49 -9.07
N ASN A 50 6.82 24.32 -8.02
CA ASN A 50 6.58 25.76 -8.11
C ASN A 50 5.24 26.12 -8.80
N GLY A 51 4.18 25.38 -8.49
CA GLY A 51 2.84 25.58 -9.07
C GLY A 51 2.65 24.99 -10.48
N LYS A 52 3.71 24.46 -11.10
CA LYS A 52 3.62 23.77 -12.39
C LYS A 52 3.40 22.28 -12.15
N ARG A 53 2.20 21.81 -12.51
CA ARG A 53 1.85 20.38 -12.49
C ARG A 53 2.59 19.66 -13.63
N GLY A 54 3.43 18.69 -13.26
CA GLY A 54 4.10 17.80 -14.20
C GLY A 54 3.16 16.72 -14.75
N ARG A 55 3.76 15.78 -15.50
CA ARG A 55 3.04 14.65 -16.11
C ARG A 55 2.44 13.72 -15.05
N ILE A 56 1.27 13.18 -15.36
CA ILE A 56 0.62 12.14 -14.54
C ILE A 56 1.33 10.80 -14.78
N PHE A 57 1.67 10.10 -13.70
CA PHE A 57 2.18 8.73 -13.72
C PHE A 57 1.41 7.85 -12.73
N GLN A 58 1.38 6.55 -13.00
CA GLN A 58 0.67 5.57 -12.18
C GLN A 58 1.56 5.07 -11.04
N ALA A 59 0.95 4.77 -9.90
CA ALA A 59 1.60 4.00 -8.87
C ALA A 59 1.88 2.58 -9.39
N ILE A 60 3.03 2.01 -9.03
CA ILE A 60 3.32 0.58 -9.25
C ILE A 60 3.32 -0.22 -7.94
N ARG A 61 3.37 0.48 -6.81
CA ARG A 61 3.41 -0.05 -5.46
C ARG A 61 3.06 1.02 -4.45
N GLY A 62 2.93 0.59 -3.20
CA GLY A 62 2.71 1.43 -2.05
C GLY A 62 1.23 1.74 -1.83
N LEU A 63 0.97 2.31 -0.65
CA LEU A 63 -0.34 2.72 -0.19
C LEU A 63 -0.35 4.24 -0.04
N ARG A 64 -1.40 4.89 -0.55
CA ARG A 64 -1.55 6.33 -0.47
C ARG A 64 -1.82 6.77 0.97
N GLN A 65 -0.95 7.60 1.53
CA GLN A 65 -1.21 8.19 2.84
C GLN A 65 -2.43 9.12 2.82
N GLY A 66 -3.19 9.12 3.91
CA GLY A 66 -4.42 9.90 4.06
C GLY A 66 -5.68 9.17 3.60
N ASP A 67 -5.56 7.96 3.05
CA ASP A 67 -6.71 7.07 2.83
C ASP A 67 -7.01 6.31 4.15
N PRO A 68 -8.26 6.32 4.65
CA PRO A 68 -8.62 5.66 5.91
C PRO A 68 -8.46 4.14 5.89
N LEU A 69 -8.45 3.49 4.71
CA LEU A 69 -8.30 2.05 4.58
C LEU A 69 -6.83 1.59 4.68
N ASN A 70 -5.91 2.42 4.18
CA ASN A 70 -4.52 2.05 4.02
C ASN A 70 -3.74 1.73 5.32
N PRO A 71 -4.05 2.34 6.49
CA PRO A 71 -3.47 1.90 7.76
C PRO A 71 -3.78 0.44 8.10
N PHE A 72 -5.00 -0.02 7.82
CA PHE A 72 -5.40 -1.41 8.09
C PHE A 72 -4.69 -2.39 7.16
N LEU A 73 -4.61 -2.05 5.87
CA LEU A 73 -3.87 -2.87 4.89
C LEU A 73 -2.38 -2.96 5.24
N PHE A 74 -1.80 -1.89 5.79
CA PHE A 74 -0.43 -1.90 6.27
C PHE A 74 -0.26 -2.82 7.50
N LEU A 75 -1.22 -2.79 8.44
CA LEU A 75 -1.19 -3.67 9.61
C LEU A 75 -1.24 -5.15 9.23
N LEU A 76 -2.13 -5.54 8.30
CA LEU A 76 -2.19 -6.93 7.80
C LEU A 76 -0.84 -7.40 7.24
N CYS A 77 -0.19 -6.55 6.43
CA CYS A 77 1.16 -6.83 5.95
C CYS A 77 2.19 -6.97 7.07
N SER A 78 2.07 -6.16 8.13
CA SER A 78 3.00 -6.19 9.25
C SER A 78 2.84 -7.42 10.15
N GLU A 79 1.62 -7.94 10.30
CA GLU A 79 1.35 -9.15 11.08
C GLU A 79 2.00 -10.38 10.45
N GLU A 80 1.98 -10.51 9.12
CA GLU A 80 2.67 -11.60 8.41
C GLU A 80 4.20 -11.44 8.33
N LEU A 81 4.73 -10.25 8.65
CA LEU A 81 6.18 -9.99 8.72
C LEU A 81 6.74 -10.13 10.14
N SER A 82 5.87 -10.29 11.15
CA SER A 82 6.23 -10.44 12.57
C SER A 82 6.43 -11.89 12.96
#